data_AF-A0AAN0Y4D2-F1
#
_entry.id   AF-A0AAN0Y4D2-F1
#
_cell.length_a   1.000
_cell.length_b   1.000
_cell.length_c   1.000
_cell.angle_alpha   90.00
_cell.angle_beta   90.00
_cell.angle_gamma   90.00
#
_symmetry.space_group_name_H-M   'P 1'
#
loop_
_entity.id
_entity.type
_entity.pdbx_description
1 polymer ?
#
loop_
_entity_poly.entity_id
_entity_poly.type
_entity_poly.pdbx_seq_one_letter_code
_entity_poly.pdbx_strand_id
1 'polypeptide(L)'
;MFQIGELAKRCGVTADTLRFYEKNGLIKPAGRSESGYRLYNEENQKQVRFILKAKELGLSLGEIRDLLEIKLEATEHSCAEVKAITTAKLELVDEKINELTKIRRALKKINDACCGHVDDDASHCSILAALE
;
A
#
# COMPACT_ATOMS: atom_id res chain seq x y z
N MET A 1 20.97 3.71 -18.89
CA MET A 1 21.27 3.71 -17.43
C MET A 1 20.83 5.05 -16.86
N PHE A 2 20.33 5.07 -15.62
CA PHE A 2 19.74 6.22 -14.93
C PHE A 2 20.41 6.40 -13.58
N GLN A 3 20.60 7.64 -13.13
CA GLN A 3 20.82 7.88 -11.70
C GLN A 3 19.49 7.81 -10.94
N ILE A 4 19.54 7.74 -9.61
CA ILE A 4 18.34 7.61 -8.77
C ILE A 4 17.31 8.72 -9.00
N GLY A 5 17.77 9.96 -9.25
CA GLY A 5 16.88 11.09 -9.52
C GLY A 5 16.14 10.98 -10.84
N GLU A 6 16.78 10.41 -11.86
CA GLU A 6 16.15 10.16 -13.16
C GLU A 6 15.16 8.99 -13.08
N LEU A 7 15.53 7.91 -12.37
CA LEU A 7 14.62 6.80 -12.10
C LEU A 7 13.38 7.27 -11.31
N ALA A 8 13.57 8.14 -10.32
CA ALA A 8 12.50 8.72 -9.50
C ALA A 8 11.48 9.47 -10.37
N LYS A 9 11.95 10.38 -11.24
CA LYS A 9 11.11 11.10 -12.20
C LYS A 9 10.34 10.15 -13.13
N ARG A 10 11.04 9.15 -13.69
CA ARG A 10 10.46 8.15 -14.60
C ARG A 10 9.40 7.25 -13.96
N CYS A 11 9.45 7.09 -12.64
CA CYS A 11 8.50 6.29 -11.87
C CYS A 11 7.45 7.14 -11.14
N GLY A 12 7.51 8.48 -11.23
CA GLY A 12 6.59 9.37 -10.52
C GLY A 12 6.71 9.33 -9.00
N VAL A 13 7.92 9.06 -8.48
CA VAL A 13 8.19 8.98 -7.03
C VAL A 13 9.35 9.88 -6.64
N THR A 14 9.57 10.07 -5.34
CA THR A 14 10.74 10.78 -4.84
C THR A 14 11.99 9.89 -4.85
N ALA A 15 13.17 10.52 -4.88
CA ALA A 15 14.43 9.79 -4.72
C ALA A 15 14.50 9.08 -3.36
N ASP A 16 13.92 9.67 -2.30
CA ASP A 16 13.88 9.07 -0.97
C ASP A 16 13.04 7.79 -0.93
N THR A 17 11.92 7.73 -1.67
CA THR A 17 11.15 6.49 -1.84
C THR A 17 12.00 5.39 -2.48
N LEU A 18 12.80 5.72 -3.50
CA LEU A 18 13.70 4.75 -4.11
C LEU A 18 14.83 4.32 -3.18
N ARG A 19 15.42 5.25 -2.41
CA ARG A 19 16.42 4.92 -1.37
C ARG A 19 15.83 4.02 -0.30
N PHE A 20 14.58 4.25 0.06
CA PHE A 20 13.84 3.42 0.99
C PHE A 20 13.65 2.00 0.43
N TYR A 21 13.24 1.86 -0.84
CA TYR A 21 13.17 0.53 -1.48
C TYR A 21 14.52 -0.16 -1.58
N GLU A 22 15.60 0.57 -1.88
CA GLU A 22 16.96 0.01 -1.90
C GLU A 22 17.39 -0.46 -0.50
N LYS A 23 17.15 0.34 0.54
CA LYS A 23 17.46 -0.01 1.94
C LYS A 23 16.72 -1.27 2.40
N ASN A 24 15.50 -1.48 1.92
CA ASN A 24 14.70 -2.67 2.22
C ASN A 24 14.96 -3.84 1.25
N GLY A 25 15.96 -3.73 0.35
CA GLY A 25 16.36 -4.78 -0.58
C GLY A 25 15.40 -5.01 -1.75
N LEU A 26 14.39 -4.16 -1.93
CA LEU A 26 13.37 -4.31 -2.97
C LEU A 26 13.84 -3.90 -4.35
N ILE A 27 14.87 -3.05 -4.44
CA ILE A 27 15.55 -2.71 -5.69
C ILE A 27 17.06 -2.70 -5.44
N LYS A 28 17.84 -3.09 -6.45
CA LYS A 28 19.30 -3.05 -6.42
C LYS A 28 19.82 -2.29 -7.64
N PRO A 29 20.82 -1.40 -7.50
CA PRO A 29 21.44 -0.74 -8.64
C PRO A 29 21.95 -1.79 -9.64
N ALA A 30 21.73 -1.57 -10.93
CA ALA A 30 22.24 -2.41 -12.00
C ALA A 30 23.78 -2.29 -12.16
N GLY A 31 24.37 -1.22 -11.61
CA GLY A 31 25.81 -1.06 -11.58
C GLY A 31 26.23 0.28 -10.98
N ARG A 32 27.48 0.66 -11.23
CA ARG A 32 28.03 1.97 -10.89
C ARG A 32 28.67 2.62 -12.11
N SER A 33 28.65 3.95 -12.17
CA SER A 33 29.45 4.69 -13.14
C SER A 33 30.93 4.61 -12.80
N GLU A 34 31.81 4.99 -13.74
CA GLU A 34 33.25 5.13 -13.49
C GLU A 34 33.55 6.08 -12.32
N SER A 35 32.74 7.12 -12.17
CA SER A 35 32.76 8.08 -11.05
C SER A 35 32.10 7.58 -9.76
N GLY A 36 31.66 6.33 -9.70
CA GLY A 36 31.15 5.67 -8.49
C GLY A 36 29.65 5.86 -8.19
N TYR A 37 28.91 6.60 -9.02
CA TYR A 37 27.46 6.81 -8.84
C TYR A 37 26.68 5.53 -9.10
N ARG A 38 25.63 5.27 -8.30
CA ARG A 38 24.70 4.16 -8.53
C ARG A 38 23.93 4.40 -9.83
N LEU A 39 23.87 3.36 -10.67
CA LEU A 39 23.15 3.38 -11.93
C LEU A 39 22.04 2.32 -11.92
N TYR A 40 20.89 2.67 -12.48
CA TYR A 40 19.72 1.83 -12.63
C TYR A 40 19.37 1.68 -14.11
N ASN A 41 18.65 0.62 -14.47
CA ASN A 41 18.25 0.35 -15.84
C ASN A 41 16.72 0.26 -15.99
N GLU A 42 16.26 -0.10 -17.19
CA GLU A 42 14.84 -0.29 -17.48
C GLU A 42 14.20 -1.41 -16.65
N GLU A 43 14.97 -2.43 -16.25
CA GLU A 43 14.47 -3.51 -15.39
C GLU A 43 14.20 -2.99 -13.98
N ASN A 44 15.08 -2.14 -13.43
CA ASN A 44 14.79 -1.44 -12.18
C ASN A 44 13.52 -0.58 -12.30
N GLN A 45 13.31 0.08 -13.43
CA GLN A 45 12.09 0.87 -13.65
C GLN A 45 10.83 0.00 -13.66
N LYS A 46 10.88 -1.18 -14.30
CA LYS A 46 9.79 -2.18 -14.25
C LYS A 46 9.56 -2.71 -12.83
N GLN A 47 10.63 -2.98 -12.09
CA GLN A 47 10.57 -3.43 -10.70
C GLN A 47 9.92 -2.38 -9.79
N VAL A 48 10.30 -1.10 -9.91
CA VAL A 48 9.65 -0.01 -9.17
C VAL A 48 8.17 0.10 -9.52
N ARG A 49 7.80 0.03 -10.81
CA ARG A 49 6.38 0.03 -11.20
C ARG A 49 5.60 -1.16 -10.62
N PHE A 50 6.23 -2.32 -10.53
CA PHE A 50 5.63 -3.49 -9.88
C PHE A 50 5.37 -3.23 -8.40
N ILE A 51 6.36 -2.70 -7.68
CA ILE A 51 6.23 -2.34 -6.26
C ILE A 51 5.08 -1.34 -6.07
N LEU A 52 4.98 -0.31 -6.92
CA LEU A 52 3.93 0.71 -6.81
C LEU A 52 2.53 0.12 -6.98
N LYS A 53 2.31 -0.69 -8.02
CA LYS A 53 1.03 -1.38 -8.23
C LYS A 53 0.68 -2.31 -7.07
N ALA A 54 1.65 -3.04 -6.53
CA ALA A 54 1.41 -3.92 -5.40
C ALA A 54 1.07 -3.14 -4.11
N LYS A 55 1.70 -1.99 -3.88
CA LYS A 55 1.34 -1.09 -2.76
C LYS A 55 -0.06 -0.51 -2.91
N GLU A 56 -0.49 -0.16 -4.13
CA GLU A 56 -1.87 0.29 -4.40
C GLU A 56 -2.92 -0.76 -4.02
N LEU A 57 -2.58 -2.04 -4.13
CA LEU A 57 -3.43 -3.16 -3.69
C LEU A 57 -3.36 -3.43 -2.18
N GLY A 58 -2.64 -2.63 -1.40
CA GLY A 58 -2.51 -2.80 0.04
C GLY A 58 -1.54 -3.90 0.47
N LEU A 59 -0.70 -4.41 -0.44
CA LEU A 59 0.37 -5.34 -0.10
C LEU A 59 1.46 -4.62 0.71
N SER A 60 1.90 -5.26 1.77
CA SER A 60 3.01 -4.88 2.61
C SER A 60 4.33 -5.05 1.87
N LEU A 61 5.40 -4.41 2.36
CA LEU A 61 6.72 -4.55 1.76
C LEU A 61 7.26 -5.99 1.84
N GLY A 62 6.83 -6.77 2.83
CA GLY A 62 7.16 -8.19 2.95
C GLY A 62 6.54 -8.99 1.81
N GLU A 63 5.21 -8.89 1.65
CA GLU A 63 4.48 -9.58 0.57
C GLU A 63 5.01 -9.17 -0.82
N ILE A 64 5.36 -7.89 -1.00
CA ILE A 64 5.94 -7.39 -2.25
C ILE A 64 7.32 -8.01 -2.51
N ARG A 65 8.14 -8.18 -1.48
CA ARG A 65 9.45 -8.83 -1.61
C ARG A 65 9.27 -10.28 -2.04
N ASP A 66 8.37 -11.01 -1.40
CA ASP A 66 8.11 -12.42 -1.71
C ASP A 66 7.61 -12.56 -3.16
N LEU A 67 6.72 -11.66 -3.61
CA LEU A 67 6.29 -11.62 -5.01
C LEU A 67 7.43 -11.27 -5.99
N LEU A 68 8.37 -10.41 -5.59
CA LEU A 68 9.54 -10.09 -6.42
C LEU A 68 10.51 -11.26 -6.54
N GLU A 69 10.68 -12.04 -5.47
CA GLU A 69 11.48 -13.27 -5.44
C GLU A 69 10.85 -14.34 -6.34
N ILE A 70 9.54 -14.60 -6.16
CA ILE A 70 8.79 -15.50 -7.05
C ILE A 70 8.91 -15.08 -8.51
N LYS A 71 8.87 -13.78 -8.80
CA LYS A 71 9.02 -13.28 -10.17
C LYS A 71 10.44 -13.51 -10.74
N LEU A 72 11.47 -13.45 -9.90
CA LEU A 72 12.86 -13.68 -10.30
C LEU A 72 13.10 -15.16 -10.63
N GLU A 73 12.52 -16.05 -9.83
CA GLU A 73 12.69 -17.51 -9.89
C GLU A 73 11.41 -18.19 -10.39
N ALA A 74 10.72 -17.56 -11.35
CA ALA A 74 9.35 -17.96 -11.75
C ALA A 74 9.22 -19.41 -12.25
N THR A 75 10.31 -20.05 -12.69
CA THR A 75 10.33 -21.46 -13.08
C THR A 75 10.39 -22.42 -11.90
N GLU A 76 10.76 -21.93 -10.71
CA GLU A 76 10.88 -22.68 -9.46
C GLU A 76 9.65 -22.52 -8.56
N HIS A 77 8.79 -21.54 -8.88
CA HIS A 77 7.56 -21.25 -8.14
C HIS A 77 6.30 -21.54 -8.95
N SER A 78 5.23 -21.84 -8.22
CA SER A 78 3.91 -22.13 -8.74
C SER A 78 2.99 -20.91 -8.70
N CYS A 79 2.00 -20.89 -9.60
CA CYS A 79 0.90 -19.91 -9.51
C CYS A 79 0.13 -20.01 -8.17
N ALA A 80 0.19 -21.15 -7.48
CA ALA A 80 -0.47 -21.35 -6.19
C ALA A 80 0.16 -20.49 -5.08
N GLU A 81 1.49 -20.32 -5.07
CA GLU A 81 2.18 -19.47 -4.09
C GLU A 81 1.80 -17.99 -4.27
N VAL A 82 1.80 -17.50 -5.52
CA VAL A 82 1.34 -16.13 -5.85
C VAL A 82 -0.11 -15.92 -5.42
N LYS A 83 -0.97 -16.92 -5.70
CA LYS A 83 -2.38 -16.88 -5.32
C LYS A 83 -2.54 -16.84 -3.80
N ALA A 84 -1.76 -17.60 -3.04
CA ALA A 84 -1.84 -17.63 -1.58
C ALA A 84 -1.59 -16.25 -0.96
N ILE A 85 -0.56 -15.52 -1.42
CA ILE A 85 -0.28 -14.14 -0.96
C ILE A 85 -1.50 -13.23 -1.24
N THR A 86 -2.08 -13.35 -2.43
CA THR A 86 -3.20 -12.51 -2.84
C THR A 86 -4.48 -12.86 -2.07
N THR A 87 -4.74 -14.14 -1.85
CA THR A 87 -5.89 -14.62 -1.05
C THR A 87 -5.78 -14.17 0.40
N ALA A 88 -4.61 -14.28 1.02
CA ALA A 88 -4.41 -13.79 2.38
C ALA A 88 -4.66 -12.27 2.49
N LYS A 89 -4.21 -11.48 1.51
CA LYS A 89 -4.50 -10.04 1.48
C LYS A 89 -6.00 -9.77 1.33
N LEU A 90 -6.68 -10.53 0.48
CA LEU A 90 -8.11 -10.38 0.25
C LEU A 90 -8.91 -10.66 1.53
N GLU A 91 -8.57 -11.73 2.25
CA GLU A 91 -9.21 -12.07 3.53
C GLU A 91 -9.09 -10.93 4.54
N LEU A 92 -7.89 -10.34 4.69
CA LEU A 92 -7.69 -9.18 5.58
C LEU A 92 -8.50 -7.95 5.16
N VAL A 93 -8.65 -7.72 3.85
CA VAL A 93 -9.47 -6.63 3.32
C VAL A 93 -10.94 -6.88 3.62
N ASP A 94 -11.44 -8.11 3.42
CA ASP A 94 -12.82 -8.49 3.69
C ASP A 94 -13.16 -8.38 5.19
N GLU A 95 -12.24 -8.80 6.06
CA GLU A 95 -12.35 -8.58 7.51
C GLU A 95 -12.49 -7.09 7.81
N LYS A 96 -11.65 -6.24 7.21
CA LYS A 96 -11.70 -4.80 7.45
C LYS A 96 -12.98 -4.16 6.94
N ILE A 97 -13.47 -4.59 5.78
CA ILE A 97 -14.77 -4.16 5.23
C ILE A 97 -15.90 -4.52 6.19
N ASN A 98 -15.87 -5.72 6.76
CA ASN A 98 -16.87 -6.16 7.72
C ASN A 98 -16.86 -5.32 9.00
N GLU A 99 -15.68 -5.03 9.56
CA GLU A 99 -15.52 -4.13 10.70
C GLU A 99 -16.06 -2.72 10.40
N LEU A 100 -15.59 -2.12 9.30
CA LEU A 100 -16.00 -0.77 8.90
C LEU A 100 -17.49 -0.69 8.61
N THR A 101 -18.08 -1.76 8.08
CA THR A 101 -19.54 -1.84 7.86
C THR A 101 -20.31 -1.86 9.18
N LYS A 102 -19.82 -2.55 10.21
CA LYS A 102 -20.42 -2.53 11.55
C LYS A 102 -20.35 -1.12 12.16
N ILE A 103 -19.18 -0.49 12.12
CA ILE A 103 -18.96 0.88 12.61
C ILE A 103 -19.88 1.85 11.87
N ARG A 104 -19.94 1.77 10.53
CA ARG A 104 -20.80 2.62 9.70
C ARG A 104 -22.27 2.48 10.10
N ARG A 105 -22.76 1.26 10.35
CA ARG A 105 -24.15 1.04 10.80
C ARG A 105 -24.42 1.67 12.16
N ALA A 106 -23.51 1.53 13.11
CA ALA A 106 -23.63 2.14 14.44
C ALA A 106 -23.64 3.67 14.35
N LEU A 107 -22.68 4.26 13.62
CA LEU A 107 -22.60 5.71 13.37
C LEU A 107 -23.86 6.23 12.68
N LYS A 108 -24.36 5.51 11.66
CA LYS A 108 -25.60 5.89 10.98
C LYS A 108 -26.81 5.90 11.93
N LYS A 109 -26.93 4.89 12.81
CA LYS A 109 -28.05 4.82 13.76
C LYS A 109 -28.08 6.02 14.71
N ILE A 110 -26.94 6.41 15.28
CA ILE A 110 -26.89 7.56 16.19
C ILE A 110 -27.04 8.88 15.44
N ASN A 111 -26.47 8.98 14.24
CA ASN A 111 -26.63 10.15 13.36
C ASN A 111 -28.11 10.39 13.02
N ASP A 112 -28.82 9.35 12.59
CA ASP A 112 -30.22 9.45 12.16
C ASP A 112 -31.18 9.70 13.34
N ALA A 113 -30.72 9.49 14.59
CA ALA A 113 -31.51 9.74 15.80
C ALA A 113 -31.41 11.18 16.32
N CYS A 114 -30.46 11.98 15.84
CA CYS A 114 -30.30 13.38 16.27
C CYS A 114 -31.06 14.32 15.35
N CYS A 115 -31.69 15.35 15.91
CA CYS A 115 -32.41 16.36 15.15
C CYS A 115 -31.47 17.22 14.28
N GLY A 116 -30.23 17.43 14.71
CA GLY A 116 -29.22 18.21 13.99
C GLY A 116 -29.61 19.68 13.75
N HIS A 117 -30.60 20.21 14.46
CA HIS A 117 -31.05 21.59 14.33
C HIS A 117 -30.05 22.57 14.94
N VAL A 118 -29.85 23.70 14.27
CA VAL A 118 -28.88 24.73 14.66
C VAL A 118 -29.32 25.52 15.90
N ASP A 119 -30.63 25.58 16.15
CA ASP A 119 -31.22 26.34 17.25
C ASP A 119 -31.37 25.52 18.54
N ASP A 120 -31.19 24.20 18.48
CA ASP A 120 -31.24 23.31 19.65
C ASP A 120 -29.84 23.20 20.29
N ASP A 121 -29.75 23.37 21.61
CA ASP A 121 -28.49 23.19 22.32
C ASP A 121 -28.18 21.70 22.59
N ALA A 122 -26.90 21.40 22.85
CA ALA A 122 -26.41 20.02 22.95
C ALA A 122 -26.90 19.26 24.19
N SER A 123 -27.59 19.90 25.15
CA SER A 123 -28.09 19.23 26.36
C SER A 123 -29.18 18.19 26.06
N HIS A 124 -29.86 18.31 24.90
CA HIS A 124 -30.88 17.37 24.43
C HIS A 124 -30.39 16.49 23.26
N CYS A 125 -29.08 16.47 22.99
CA CYS A 125 -28.51 15.74 21.85
C CYS A 125 -28.54 14.22 22.10
N SER A 126 -29.32 13.52 21.29
CA SER A 126 -29.45 12.05 21.37
C SER A 126 -28.15 11.30 20.99
N ILE A 127 -27.24 11.92 20.23
CA ILE A 127 -25.91 11.35 19.96
C ILE A 127 -25.07 11.32 21.23
N LEU A 128 -25.04 12.43 22.00
CA LEU A 128 -24.26 12.48 23.25
C LEU A 128 -24.83 11.49 24.26
N ALA A 129 -26.15 11.45 24.41
CA ALA A 129 -26.83 10.48 25.28
C ALA A 129 -26.58 9.01 24.87
N ALA A 130 -26.28 8.73 23.60
CA ALA A 130 -25.99 7.36 23.13
C ALA A 130 -24.52 6.94 23.33
N LEU A 131 -23.64 7.86 23.73
CA LEU A 131 -22.20 7.63 23.93
C LEU A 131 -21.76 7.64 25.40
N GLU A 132 -22.65 8.03 26.31
CA GLU A 132 -22.50 7.92 27.77
C GLU A 132 -22.93 6.53 28.29
#